data_AF-A0A6H5IM89-F1
#
_entry.id   AF-A0A6H5IM89-F1
#
_cell.length_a   1.000
_cell.length_b   1.000
_cell.length_c   1.000
_cell.angle_alpha   90.00
_cell.angle_beta   90.00
_cell.angle_gamma   90.00
#
_symmetry.space_group_name_H-M   'P 1'
#
loop_
_entity.id
_entity.type
_entity.pdbx_description
1 polymer ?
#
loop_
_entity_poly.entity_id
_entity_poly.type
_entity_poly.pdbx_seq_one_letter_code
_entity_poly.pdbx_strand_id
1 'polypeptide(L)'
;MERNTAVAQYLLNLSATGKTDYSLWKATRSLEKPEKFNPPIKKPSGDWARTDAEKASTFAIHLAEVFKPNARVFSEGSEAEFLTCPQRAEQCNNNIQAATLKEFFTGILKLTIKRILQVWI
;
A
#
# COMPACT_ATOMS: atom_id res chain seq x y z
N MET A 1 -13.39 -37.04 -0.69
CA MET A 1 -12.53 -36.96 0.52
C MET A 1 -11.04 -37.05 0.22
N GLU A 2 -10.62 -37.25 -1.04
CA GLU A 2 -9.24 -37.60 -1.42
C GLU A 2 -8.20 -36.46 -1.35
N ARG A 3 -8.64 -35.18 -1.45
CA ARG A 3 -7.71 -34.04 -1.46
C ARG A 3 -6.91 -33.84 -0.15
N ASN A 4 -7.43 -34.30 0.99
CA ASN A 4 -6.75 -34.15 2.27
C ASN A 4 -5.67 -35.22 2.51
N THR A 5 -5.76 -36.39 1.90
CA THR A 5 -4.82 -37.50 2.16
C THR A 5 -3.47 -37.28 1.47
N ALA A 6 -3.48 -36.81 0.22
CA ALA A 6 -2.25 -36.50 -0.52
C ALA A 6 -1.44 -35.37 0.15
N VAL A 7 -2.12 -34.32 0.63
CA VAL A 7 -1.49 -33.22 1.36
C VAL A 7 -0.90 -33.72 2.68
N ALA A 8 -1.62 -34.56 3.42
CA ALA A 8 -1.11 -35.14 4.66
C ALA A 8 0.14 -36.01 4.43
N GLN A 9 0.14 -36.87 3.41
CA GLN A 9 1.31 -37.69 3.07
C GLN A 9 2.51 -36.84 2.64
N TYR A 10 2.28 -35.78 1.87
CA TYR A 10 3.33 -34.84 1.49
C TYR A 10 3.95 -34.16 2.73
N LEU A 11 3.12 -33.66 3.65
CA LEU A 11 3.60 -32.98 4.86
C LEU A 11 4.35 -33.90 5.81
N LEU A 12 3.97 -35.18 5.90
CA LEU A 12 4.64 -36.18 6.75
C LEU A 12 6.10 -36.45 6.34
N ASN A 13 6.44 -36.23 5.06
CA ASN A 13 7.79 -36.45 4.54
C ASN A 13 8.71 -35.23 4.69
N LEU A 14 8.21 -34.12 5.24
CA LEU A 14 8.97 -32.87 5.42
C LEU A 14 9.55 -32.73 6.83
N SER A 15 10.58 -31.89 6.98
CA SER A 15 11.25 -31.66 8.27
C SER A 15 11.29 -30.19 8.66
N ALA A 16 11.19 -29.94 9.97
CA ALA A 16 11.29 -28.62 10.59
C ALA A 16 12.75 -28.21 10.90
N THR A 17 13.73 -29.05 10.59
CA THR A 17 15.14 -28.83 10.95
C THR A 17 15.91 -28.14 9.82
N GLY A 18 16.89 -27.31 10.18
CA GLY A 18 17.77 -26.62 9.22
C GLY A 18 18.58 -27.53 8.28
N LYS A 19 18.76 -28.82 8.63
CA LYS A 19 19.39 -29.82 7.73
C LYS A 19 18.62 -30.04 6.43
N THR A 20 17.31 -29.81 6.45
CA THR A 20 16.43 -29.88 5.27
C THR A 20 16.01 -28.48 4.81
N ASP A 21 16.76 -27.46 5.24
CA ASP A 21 16.47 -26.06 4.98
C ASP A 21 15.02 -25.70 5.38
N TYR A 22 14.52 -26.20 6.52
CA TYR A 22 13.17 -25.89 7.00
C TYR A 22 12.04 -26.18 5.97
N SER A 23 12.19 -27.27 5.21
CA SER A 23 11.27 -27.71 4.15
C SER A 23 9.78 -27.69 4.58
N LEU A 24 9.47 -28.12 5.81
CA LEU A 24 8.11 -28.09 6.35
C LEU A 24 7.57 -26.65 6.45
N TRP A 25 8.33 -25.72 7.03
CA TRP A 25 7.92 -24.32 7.15
C TRP A 25 7.74 -23.65 5.78
N LYS A 26 8.62 -23.95 4.82
CA LYS A 26 8.49 -23.43 3.45
C LYS A 26 7.21 -23.91 2.76
N ALA A 27 6.85 -25.18 2.97
CA ALA A 27 5.63 -25.75 2.41
C ALA A 27 4.36 -25.17 3.05
N THR A 28 4.39 -24.86 4.36
CA THR A 28 3.19 -24.41 5.09
C THR A 28 3.02 -22.89 5.12
N ARG A 29 4.08 -22.09 4.97
CA ARG A 29 4.03 -20.62 5.07
C ARG A 29 3.05 -19.95 4.08
N SER A 30 2.79 -20.56 2.94
CA SER A 30 1.85 -20.04 1.95
C SER A 30 0.38 -20.38 2.25
N LEU A 31 0.11 -21.39 3.08
CA LEU A 31 -1.23 -21.88 3.38
C LEU A 31 -2.00 -20.95 4.32
N GLU A 32 -1.30 -20.19 5.16
CA GLU A 32 -1.90 -19.35 6.20
C GLU A 32 -2.20 -17.91 5.77
N LYS A 33 -2.15 -17.56 4.49
CA LYS A 33 -2.45 -16.18 4.09
C LYS A 33 -3.96 -15.97 4.15
N PRO A 34 -4.51 -15.21 5.14
CA PRO A 34 -5.90 -14.82 5.06
C PRO A 34 -6.06 -14.02 3.76
N GLU A 35 -7.04 -14.41 2.96
CA GLU A 35 -7.41 -13.62 1.81
C GLU A 35 -7.77 -12.22 2.30
N LYS A 36 -7.13 -11.19 1.72
CA LYS A 36 -7.38 -9.81 2.13
C LYS A 36 -8.84 -9.50 1.83
N PHE A 37 -9.64 -9.39 2.88
CA PHE A 37 -11.03 -9.01 2.75
C PHE A 37 -11.14 -7.65 2.08
N ASN A 38 -11.82 -7.59 0.95
CA ASN A 38 -12.10 -6.34 0.24
C ASN A 38 -13.47 -5.81 0.71
N PRO A 39 -13.51 -4.80 1.60
CA PRO A 39 -14.76 -4.35 2.20
C PRO A 39 -15.75 -3.80 1.16
N PRO A 40 -17.06 -3.94 1.40
CA PRO A 40 -18.08 -3.27 0.60
C PRO A 40 -17.92 -1.75 0.62
N ILE A 41 -18.25 -1.08 -0.49
CA ILE A 41 -18.22 0.39 -0.59
C ILE A 41 -19.63 0.93 -0.33
N LYS A 42 -19.76 2.07 0.34
CA LYS A 42 -21.06 2.69 0.58
C LYS A 42 -21.54 3.42 -0.66
N LYS A 43 -22.74 3.09 -1.14
CA LYS A 43 -23.43 3.74 -2.26
C LYS A 43 -23.98 5.11 -1.79
N PRO A 44 -24.15 6.08 -2.71
CA PRO A 44 -24.80 7.36 -2.39
C PRO A 44 -26.22 7.19 -1.87
N SER A 45 -26.92 6.13 -2.28
CA SER A 45 -28.25 5.75 -1.80
C SER A 45 -28.28 5.28 -0.33
N GLY A 46 -27.12 5.06 0.30
CA GLY A 46 -26.99 4.54 1.67
C GLY A 46 -26.76 3.03 1.75
N ASP A 47 -27.03 2.29 0.68
CA ASP A 47 -26.79 0.84 0.56
C ASP A 47 -25.30 0.49 0.39
N TRP A 48 -24.96 -0.80 0.48
CA TRP A 48 -23.58 -1.29 0.30
C TRP A 48 -23.39 -1.95 -1.07
N ALA A 49 -22.36 -1.52 -1.80
CA ALA A 49 -21.87 -2.15 -3.03
C ALA A 49 -20.96 -3.34 -2.67
N ARG A 50 -21.46 -4.55 -2.89
CA ARG A 50 -20.78 -5.78 -2.47
C ARG A 50 -20.05 -6.45 -3.64
N THR A 51 -20.62 -6.37 -4.84
CA THR A 51 -20.01 -6.93 -6.04
C THR A 51 -18.97 -5.98 -6.63
N ASP A 52 -17.98 -6.52 -7.34
CA ASP A 52 -16.94 -5.69 -7.97
C ASP A 52 -17.51 -4.73 -9.01
N ALA A 53 -18.55 -5.14 -9.74
CA ALA A 53 -19.27 -4.28 -10.68
C ALA A 53 -19.92 -3.08 -9.96
N GLU A 54 -20.67 -3.32 -8.87
CA GLU A 54 -21.26 -2.23 -8.10
C GLU A 54 -20.21 -1.30 -7.50
N LYS A 55 -19.10 -1.85 -7.00
CA LYS A 55 -17.99 -1.08 -6.44
C LYS A 55 -17.38 -0.16 -7.49
N ALA A 56 -17.11 -0.68 -8.69
CA ALA A 56 -16.57 0.09 -9.81
C ALA A 56 -17.52 1.23 -10.21
N SER A 57 -18.80 0.95 -10.38
CA SER A 57 -19.80 1.97 -10.71
C SER A 57 -19.91 3.05 -9.63
N THR A 58 -19.97 2.65 -8.35
CA THR A 58 -20.06 3.58 -7.22
C THR A 58 -18.85 4.49 -7.15
N PHE A 59 -17.65 3.93 -7.37
CA PHE A 59 -16.41 4.70 -7.35
C PHE A 59 -16.33 5.68 -8.53
N ALA A 60 -16.75 5.27 -9.73
CA ALA A 60 -16.80 6.15 -10.89
C ALA A 60 -17.72 7.36 -10.67
N ILE A 61 -18.90 7.14 -10.08
CA ILE A 61 -19.83 8.22 -9.72
C ILE A 61 -19.17 9.20 -8.73
N HIS A 62 -18.54 8.68 -7.68
CA HIS A 62 -17.85 9.51 -6.69
C HIS A 62 -16.75 10.37 -7.31
N LEU A 63 -15.93 9.79 -8.20
CA LEU A 63 -14.88 10.54 -8.89
C LEU A 63 -15.46 11.67 -9.77
N ALA A 64 -16.53 11.40 -10.50
CA ALA A 64 -17.20 12.40 -11.33
C ALA A 64 -17.75 13.57 -10.47
N GLU A 65 -18.19 13.29 -9.25
CA GLU A 65 -18.68 14.31 -8.33
C GLU A 65 -17.56 15.15 -7.70
N VAL A 66 -16.45 14.51 -7.32
CA VAL A 66 -15.31 15.17 -6.67
C VAL A 66 -14.51 16.02 -7.65
N PHE A 67 -14.28 15.50 -8.86
CA PHE A 67 -13.42 16.14 -9.85
C PHE A 67 -14.24 16.99 -10.83
N LYS A 68 -14.96 17.98 -10.30
CA LYS A 68 -15.66 18.98 -11.13
C LYS A 68 -14.70 20.10 -11.55
N PRO A 69 -14.67 20.48 -12.84
CA PRO A 69 -13.93 21.66 -13.27
C PRO A 69 -14.41 22.89 -12.50
N ASN A 70 -13.48 23.72 -12.03
CA ASN A 70 -13.86 25.00 -11.45
C ASN A 70 -14.57 25.83 -12.53
N ALA A 71 -15.68 26.48 -12.16
CA ALA A 71 -16.37 27.38 -13.05
C ALA A 71 -15.39 28.51 -13.40
N ARG A 72 -14.82 28.46 -14.61
CA ARG A 72 -14.00 29.56 -15.11
C ARG A 72 -14.95 30.72 -15.31
N VAL A 73 -15.01 31.61 -14.33
CA VAL A 73 -15.56 32.95 -14.53
C VAL A 73 -14.56 33.63 -15.45
N PHE A 74 -14.78 33.53 -16.75
CA PHE A 74 -14.09 34.37 -17.71
C PHE A 74 -14.64 35.79 -17.49
N SER A 75 -14.04 36.55 -16.57
CA SER A 75 -14.09 37.99 -16.72
C SER A 75 -13.32 38.29 -18.00
N GLU A 76 -14.00 38.86 -19.00
CA GLU A 76 -13.37 39.34 -20.22
C GLU A 76 -12.31 40.38 -19.84
N GLY A 77 -11.06 39.93 -19.66
CA GLY A 77 -9.95 40.78 -19.27
C GLY A 77 -8.93 40.16 -18.31
N SER A 78 -8.25 39.07 -18.72
CA SER A 78 -6.83 38.82 -18.38
C SER A 78 -6.38 37.42 -18.84
N GLU A 79 -6.22 37.20 -20.16
CA GLU A 79 -5.40 36.08 -20.65
C GLU A 79 -3.96 36.12 -20.07
N ALA A 80 -3.53 37.28 -19.56
CA ALA A 80 -2.28 37.49 -18.85
C ALA A 80 -2.19 36.79 -17.47
N GLU A 81 -3.31 36.50 -16.80
CA GLU A 81 -3.27 35.92 -15.45
C GLU A 81 -3.09 34.40 -15.48
N PHE A 82 -3.55 33.75 -16.56
CA PHE A 82 -3.35 32.30 -16.78
C PHE A 82 -1.91 31.94 -17.18
N LEU A 83 -1.16 32.89 -17.76
CA LEU A 83 0.28 32.76 -18.04
C LEU A 83 1.16 33.05 -16.82
N THR A 84 0.57 33.51 -15.71
CA THR A 84 1.29 33.81 -14.47
C THR A 84 1.25 32.67 -13.46
N CYS A 85 0.69 31.49 -13.80
CA CYS A 85 0.97 30.29 -13.02
C CYS A 85 2.44 29.93 -13.23
N PRO A 86 3.36 30.24 -12.30
CA PRO A 86 4.72 29.76 -12.43
C PRO A 86 4.61 28.27 -12.12
N GLN A 87 4.78 27.44 -13.14
CA GLN A 87 5.62 26.26 -12.94
C GLN A 87 5.20 25.34 -11.78
N ARG A 88 3.99 24.76 -11.82
CA ARG A 88 3.69 23.62 -10.90
C ARG A 88 4.58 22.40 -11.18
N ALA A 89 5.31 22.39 -12.30
CA ALA A 89 6.33 21.41 -12.64
C ALA A 89 7.69 21.64 -11.95
N GLU A 90 7.95 22.78 -11.27
CA GLU A 90 9.27 23.05 -10.64
C GLU A 90 9.27 23.12 -9.12
N GLN A 91 8.18 22.76 -8.44
CA GLN A 91 8.22 22.56 -6.97
C GLN A 91 8.25 21.07 -6.60
N CYS A 92 9.09 20.31 -7.31
CA CYS A 92 9.88 19.30 -6.63
C CYS A 92 11.09 20.06 -6.08
N ASN A 93 11.14 20.33 -4.78
CA ASN A 93 12.38 20.83 -4.18
C ASN A 93 13.41 19.70 -4.30
N ASN A 94 14.22 19.74 -5.37
CA ASN A 94 15.26 18.73 -5.65
C ASN A 94 16.44 18.84 -4.69
N ASN A 95 16.34 19.64 -3.63
CA ASN A 95 17.36 19.74 -2.59
C ASN A 95 17.28 18.58 -1.58
N ILE A 96 17.04 17.37 -2.08
CA ILE A 96 17.31 16.16 -1.30
C ILE A 96 18.82 16.00 -1.32
N GLN A 97 19.48 16.39 -0.22
CA GLN A 97 20.90 16.11 -0.06
C GLN A 97 21.13 14.61 -0.17
N ALA A 98 22.09 14.21 -1.00
CA ALA A 98 22.46 12.81 -1.16
C ALA A 98 22.95 12.27 0.19
N ALA A 99 22.16 11.39 0.81
CA ALA A 99 22.54 10.77 2.06
C ALA A 99 23.77 9.88 1.83
N THR A 100 24.84 10.14 2.58
CA THR A 100 26.03 9.29 2.51
C THR A 100 25.78 7.99 3.27
N LEU A 101 26.47 6.90 2.88
CA LEU A 101 26.39 5.62 3.62
C LEU A 101 26.67 5.80 5.11
N LYS A 102 27.56 6.74 5.47
CA LYS A 102 27.87 7.09 6.86
C LYS A 102 26.64 7.59 7.62
N GLU A 103 25.83 8.47 7.04
CA GLU A 103 24.62 9.01 7.67
C GLU A 103 23.55 7.93 7.83
N PHE A 104 23.41 7.05 6.84
CA PHE A 104 22.49 5.92 6.89
C PHE A 104 22.83 4.94 8.03
N PHE A 105 24.09 4.50 8.10
CA PHE A 105 24.55 3.58 9.17
C PHE A 105 24.50 4.24 10.55
N THR A 106 24.80 5.54 10.64
CA THR A 106 24.68 6.30 11.90
C THR A 106 23.23 6.34 12.39
N GLY A 107 22.27 6.52 11.46
CA GLY A 107 20.84 6.46 11.77
C GLY A 107 20.40 5.09 12.30
N ILE A 108 20.83 4.01 11.64
CA ILE A 108 20.56 2.63 12.09
C ILE A 108 21.14 2.39 13.49
N LEU A 109 22.41 2.72 13.72
CA LEU A 109 23.06 2.56 15.03
C LEU A 109 22.34 3.32 16.15
N LYS A 110 21.91 4.56 15.90
CA LYS A 110 21.15 5.35 16.88
C LYS A 110 19.80 4.72 17.24
N LEU A 111 19.10 4.14 16.27
CA LEU A 111 17.82 3.46 16.50
C LEU A 111 18.01 2.17 17.31
N THR A 112 19.06 1.39 17.01
CA THR A 112 19.36 0.15 17.72
C THR A 112 19.74 0.43 19.18
N ILE A 113 20.52 1.49 19.44
CA ILE A 113 20.91 1.89 20.81
C ILE A 113 19.71 2.40 21.62
N LYS A 114 18.83 3.23 21.02
CA LYS A 114 17.59 3.67 21.69
C LYS A 114 16.68 2.49 22.04
N ARG A 115 16.58 1.50 21.16
CA ARG A 115 15.75 0.30 21.39
C ARG A 115 16.30 -0.61 22.48
N ILE A 116 17.62 -0.66 22.66
CA ILE A 116 18.25 -1.41 23.76
C ILE A 116 18.03 -0.69 25.10
N LEU A 117 18.14 0.64 25.12
CA LEU A 117 17.97 1.44 26.35
C LEU A 117 16.51 1.52 26.83
N GLN A 118 15.51 1.50 25.93
CA GLN A 118 14.08 1.48 26.31
C GLN A 118 13.60 0.11 26.81
N VAL A 119 14.38 -0.96 26.64
CA VAL A 119 14.06 -2.32 27.12
C VAL A 119 14.72 -2.60 28.47
N TRP A 120 15.58 -1.71 28.96
CA TRP A 120 16.37 -1.88 30.18
C TRP A 120 16.08 -0.84 31.29
N ILE A 121 14.97 -0.11 31.16
CA ILE A 121 14.32 0.69 32.22
C ILE A 121 12.88 0.16 32.34
#